data_AF-A0A534L9A5-F1
#
_entry.id   AF-A0A534L9A5-F1
#
_cell.length_a   1.000
_cell.length_b   1.000
_cell.length_c   1.000
_cell.angle_alpha   90.00
_cell.angle_beta   90.00
_cell.angle_gamma   90.00
#
_symmetry.space_group_name_H-M   'P 1'
#
loop_
_entity.id
_entity.type
_entity.pdbx_description
1 polymer ?
#
loop_
_entity_poly.entity_id
_entity_poly.type
_entity_poly.pdbx_seq_one_letter_code
_entity_poly.pdbx_strand_id
1 'polypeptide(L)'
;MALIPDLAAAALYALVVFLLFLGLLVVFVETIPPRLLMVILLAAILFAAWLAWVGEAGLSFLALGAAAALVANHAFEWLTTR
;
A
#
# COMPACT_ATOMS: atom_id res chain seq x y z
N MET A 1 -2.89 -35.07 2.61
CA MET A 1 -3.01 -33.62 2.91
C MET A 1 -3.55 -32.96 1.66
N ALA A 2 -4.69 -32.28 1.73
CA ALA A 2 -5.39 -31.75 0.56
C ALA A 2 -4.59 -30.58 -0.04
N LEU A 3 -3.82 -30.85 -1.10
CA LEU A 3 -2.94 -29.90 -1.80
C LEU A 3 -3.71 -28.80 -2.56
N ILE A 4 -4.99 -29.05 -2.87
CA ILE A 4 -5.84 -28.22 -3.73
C ILE A 4 -6.40 -26.97 -3.01
N PRO A 5 -7.00 -27.06 -1.79
CA PRO A 5 -7.47 -25.86 -1.08
C PRO A 5 -6.33 -24.89 -0.70
N ASP A 6 -5.13 -25.41 -0.46
CA ASP A 6 -3.95 -24.60 -0.15
C ASP A 6 -3.46 -23.78 -1.37
N LEU A 7 -3.47 -24.39 -2.56
CA LEU A 7 -3.10 -23.70 -3.79
C LEU A 7 -4.09 -22.58 -4.16
N ALA A 8 -5.39 -22.81 -3.95
CA ALA A 8 -6.41 -21.80 -4.20
C ALA A 8 -6.27 -20.59 -3.23
N ALA A 9 -5.98 -20.86 -1.96
CA ALA A 9 -5.69 -19.82 -0.98
C ALA A 9 -4.42 -19.03 -1.35
N ALA A 10 -3.34 -19.72 -1.70
CA ALA A 10 -2.08 -19.09 -2.11
C ALA A 10 -2.26 -18.20 -3.36
N ALA A 11 -3.04 -18.64 -4.35
CA ALA A 11 -3.34 -17.86 -5.54
C ALA A 11 -4.14 -16.59 -5.23
N LEU A 12 -5.12 -16.66 -4.32
CA LEU A 12 -5.87 -15.50 -3.84
C LEU A 12 -4.95 -14.50 -3.12
N TYR A 13 -4.07 -14.98 -2.24
CA TYR A 13 -3.09 -14.12 -1.58
C TYR A 13 -2.16 -13.44 -2.58
N ALA A 14 -1.63 -14.18 -3.56
CA ALA A 14 -0.76 -13.64 -4.60
C ALA A 14 -1.48 -12.58 -5.45
N LEU A 15 -2.76 -12.80 -5.79
CA LEU A 15 -3.57 -11.83 -6.53
C LEU A 15 -3.80 -10.54 -5.74
N VAL A 16 -4.14 -10.64 -4.46
CA VAL A 16 -4.34 -9.47 -3.59
C VAL A 16 -3.06 -8.66 -3.48
N VAL A 17 -1.92 -9.32 -3.27
CA VAL A 17 -0.61 -8.67 -3.23
C VAL A 17 -0.28 -8.02 -4.58
N PHE A 18 -0.50 -8.70 -5.70
CA PHE A 18 -0.28 -8.17 -7.04
C PHE A 18 -1.13 -6.92 -7.30
N LEU A 19 -2.42 -6.94 -6.96
CA LEU A 19 -3.32 -5.81 -7.13
C LEU A 19 -2.94 -4.63 -6.21
N LEU A 20 -2.44 -4.90 -5.00
CA LEU A 20 -1.87 -3.87 -4.12
C LEU A 20 -0.67 -3.18 -4.77
N PHE A 21 0.29 -3.96 -5.28
CA PHE A 21 1.46 -3.41 -5.98
C PHE A 21 1.09 -2.69 -7.27
N LEU A 22 0.10 -3.19 -8.02
CA LEU A 22 -0.41 -2.55 -9.23
C LEU A 22 -1.10 -1.22 -8.91
N GLY A 23 -1.92 -1.17 -7.87
CA GLY A 23 -2.53 0.07 -7.38
C GLY A 23 -1.48 1.08 -6.91
N LEU A 24 -0.43 0.60 -6.24
CA LEU A 24 0.73 1.42 -5.90
C LEU A 24 1.38 1.98 -7.17
N LEU A 25 1.67 1.12 -8.15
CA LEU A 25 2.30 1.50 -9.41
C LEU A 25 1.49 2.55 -10.17
N VAL A 26 0.16 2.42 -10.22
CA VAL A 26 -0.75 3.42 -10.82
C VAL A 26 -0.61 4.77 -10.11
N VAL A 27 -0.57 4.75 -8.78
CA VAL A 27 -0.34 5.93 -7.95
C VAL A 27 1.02 6.60 -8.19
N PHE A 28 2.04 5.85 -8.61
CA PHE A 28 3.34 6.38 -9.02
C PHE A 28 3.35 6.95 -10.46
N VAL A 29 2.41 6.53 -11.32
CA VAL A 29 2.31 6.98 -12.72
C VAL A 29 1.45 8.24 -12.85
N GLU A 30 0.44 8.38 -12.00
CA GLU A 30 -0.53 9.48 -12.07
C GLU A 30 -0.16 10.58 -11.09
N THR A 31 -0.01 11.82 -11.57
CA THR A 31 0.33 12.97 -10.73
C THR A 31 -0.77 13.24 -9.71
N ILE A 32 -0.55 12.84 -8.46
CA ILE A 32 -1.52 13.03 -7.38
C ILE A 32 -1.44 14.46 -6.86
N PRO A 33 -2.56 15.21 -6.80
CA PRO A 33 -2.55 16.54 -6.22
C PRO A 33 -2.18 16.48 -4.73
N PRO A 34 -1.37 17.42 -4.21
CA PRO A 34 -0.79 17.32 -2.87
C PRO A 34 -1.83 17.28 -1.74
N ARG A 35 -3.01 17.87 -1.96
CA ARG A 35 -4.13 17.78 -0.99
C ARG A 35 -4.65 16.35 -0.86
N LEU A 36 -4.76 15.63 -1.98
CA LEU A 36 -5.23 14.24 -1.99
C LEU A 36 -4.16 13.30 -1.41
N LEU A 37 -2.88 13.54 -1.72
CA LEU A 37 -1.75 12.85 -1.10
C LEU A 37 -1.82 12.89 0.43
N MET A 38 -2.08 14.08 0.99
CA MET A 38 -2.15 14.29 2.43
C MET A 38 -3.32 13.54 3.08
N VAL A 39 -4.48 13.47 2.39
CA VAL A 39 -5.64 12.68 2.83
C VAL A 39 -5.31 11.18 2.79
N ILE A 40 -4.69 10.70 1.71
CA ILE A 40 -4.30 9.29 1.56
C ILE A 40 -3.30 8.88 2.66
N LEU A 41 -2.31 9.73 2.95
CA LEU A 41 -1.34 9.48 4.02
C LEU A 41 -2.01 9.41 5.40
N LEU A 42 -2.89 10.36 5.71
CA LEU A 42 -3.63 10.35 6.98
C LEU A 42 -4.49 9.10 7.10
N ALA A 43 -5.22 8.74 6.04
CA ALA A 43 -6.04 7.53 6.01
C ALA A 43 -5.19 6.26 6.19
N ALA A 44 -4.03 6.17 5.51
CA ALA A 44 -3.13 5.03 5.62
C ALA A 44 -2.54 4.88 7.03
N ILE A 45 -2.18 5.99 7.69
CA ILE A 45 -1.66 5.98 9.07
C ILE A 45 -2.76 5.54 10.05
N LEU A 46 -3.97 6.11 9.94
CA LEU A 46 -5.10 5.74 10.80
C LEU A 46 -5.47 4.27 10.61
N PHE A 47 -5.46 3.79 9.36
CA PHE A 47 -5.72 2.39 9.04
C PHE A 47 -4.64 1.45 9.57
N ALA A 48 -3.36 1.85 9.48
CA ALA A 48 -2.26 1.09 10.06
C ALA A 48 -2.38 1.00 11.60
N ALA A 49 -2.70 2.10 12.26
CA ALA A 49 -2.91 2.14 13.71
C ALA A 49 -4.10 1.25 14.13
N TRP A 50 -5.19 1.28 13.36
CA TRP A 50 -6.33 0.39 13.55
C TRP A 50 -5.95 -1.08 13.40
N LEU A 51 -5.23 -1.45 12.34
CA LEU A 51 -4.76 -2.83 12.12
C LEU A 51 -3.85 -3.30 13.26
N ALA A 52 -2.91 -2.46 13.69
CA ALA A 52 -2.03 -2.76 14.81
C ALA A 52 -2.83 -2.95 16.12
N TRP A 53 -3.87 -2.14 16.35
CA TRP A 53 -4.75 -2.27 17.51
C TRP A 53 -5.55 -3.57 17.53
N VAL A 54 -6.01 -4.04 16.36
CA VAL A 54 -6.76 -5.30 16.21
C VAL A 54 -5.85 -6.54 16.27
N GLY A 55 -4.52 -6.35 16.33
CA GLY A 55 -3.53 -7.43 16.41
C GLY A 55 -2.93 -7.84 15.07
N GLU A 56 -3.33 -7.18 13.98
CA GLU A 56 -2.85 -7.42 12.61
C GLU A 56 -1.60 -6.57 12.30
N ALA A 57 -0.59 -6.64 13.18
CA ALA A 57 0.62 -5.84 13.07
C ALA A 57 1.36 -6.09 11.75
N GLY A 58 1.35 -7.32 11.22
CA GLY A 58 1.94 -7.64 9.92
C GLY A 58 1.33 -6.85 8.76
N LEU A 59 0.00 -6.74 8.72
CA LEU A 59 -0.71 -5.98 7.69
C LEU A 59 -0.57 -4.46 7.87
N SER A 60 -0.38 -3.99 9.10
CA SER A 60 -0.13 -2.56 9.36
C SER A 60 1.15 -2.06 8.67
N PHE A 61 2.18 -2.89 8.55
CA PHE A 61 3.40 -2.55 7.82
C PHE A 61 3.17 -2.38 6.31
N LEU A 62 2.18 -3.07 5.72
CA LEU A 62 1.84 -2.87 4.31
C LEU A 62 1.24 -1.48 4.10
N ALA A 63 0.32 -1.05 4.99
CA ALA A 63 -0.26 0.29 4.93
C ALA A 63 0.79 1.39 5.13
N LEU A 64 1.73 1.19 6.08
CA LEU A 64 2.85 2.11 6.29
C LEU A 64 3.84 2.12 5.12
N GLY A 65 4.12 0.95 4.53
CA GLY A 65 4.97 0.82 3.35
C GLY A 65 4.39 1.56 2.14
N ALA A 66 3.08 1.48 1.94
CA ALA A 66 2.39 2.25 0.90
C ALA A 66 2.49 3.76 1.14
N ALA A 67 2.30 4.21 2.38
CA ALA A 67 2.47 5.61 2.77
C ALA A 67 3.92 6.10 2.53
N ALA A 68 4.92 5.30 2.92
CA ALA A 68 6.32 5.61 2.71
C ALA A 68 6.69 5.71 1.22
N ALA A 69 6.15 4.79 0.40
CA ALA A 69 6.34 4.80 -1.05
C ALA A 69 5.77 6.08 -1.69
N LEU A 70 4.57 6.50 -1.28
CA LEU A 70 3.96 7.76 -1.70
C LEU A 70 4.80 8.99 -1.35
N VAL A 71 5.33 9.05 -0.13
CA VAL A 71 6.23 10.14 0.30
C VAL A 71 7.51 10.15 -0.52
N ALA A 72 8.09 8.96 -0.78
CA ALA A 72 9.29 8.84 -1.60
C ALA A 72 9.04 9.29 -3.05
N ASN A 73 7.88 8.95 -3.64
CA ASN A 73 7.50 9.44 -4.97
C ASN A 73 7.45 10.96 -5.01
N HIS A 74 6.72 11.55 -4.08
CA HIS A 74 6.54 13.00 -4.05
C HIS A 74 7.87 13.75 -3.83
N ALA A 75 8.74 13.19 -2.99
CA ALA A 75 10.09 13.72 -2.80
C ALA A 75 10.93 13.62 -4.10
N PHE A 76 10.83 12.51 -4.83
CA PHE A 76 11.51 12.33 -6.10
C PHE A 76 11.00 13.29 -7.18
N GLU A 77 9.69 13.45 -7.33
CA GLU A 77 9.08 14.43 -8.24
C GLU A 77 9.57 15.84 -7.91
N TRP A 78 9.53 16.25 -6.64
CA TRP A 78 10.00 17.57 -6.21
C TRP A 78 11.49 17.82 -6.50
N LEU A 79 12.34 16.79 -6.36
CA LEU A 79 13.76 16.88 -6.64
C LEU A 79 14.09 16.92 -8.14
N THR A 80 13.25 16.31 -8.99
CA THR A 80 13.51 16.15 -10.42
C THR A 80 12.80 17.17 -11.32
N THR A 81 11.78 17.85 -10.81
CA THR A 81 11.05 18.92 -11.52
C THR A 81 11.45 20.35 -11.09
N ARG A 82 12.51 20.50 -10.29
CA ARG A 82 13.26 21.75 -10.12
C ARG A 82 14.42 21.83 -11.10
#